data_AF-A0A8H7UNI1-F1
#
_entry.id   AF-A0A8H7UNI1-F1
#
_cell.length_a   1.000
_cell.length_b   1.000
_cell.length_c   1.000
_cell.angle_alpha   90.00
_cell.angle_beta   90.00
_cell.angle_gamma   90.00
#
_symmetry.space_group_name_H-M   'P 1'
#
loop_
_entity.id
_entity.type
_entity.pdbx_description
1 polymer ?
#
loop_
_entity_poly.entity_id
_entity_poly.type
_entity_poly.pdbx_seq_one_letter_code
_entity_poly.pdbx_strand_id
1 'polypeptide(L)'
;MNAAEYAGKLAGALLRTMKETYFQRRQLLPPNKAQLITHTPNLSMGLTRLPTPGPILEELCARKPLPPLCPAQVYNRDLTAKIDALPFHANVKAGLHLMNDDWKRAHDLVEPLDPDQTANYWHAIVHRREGDFWNSKWWFRKIQHPLLKTVYGNDSNRGAQAFVDQVERGDSVTRLEEKQLNEMRLLMDYAFKEYAQ
;
A
#
# COMPACT_ATOMS: atom_id res chain seq x y z
N MET A 1 -17.93 -30.51 7.96
CA MET A 1 -16.96 -29.41 7.82
C MET A 1 -15.60 -30.02 7.54
N ASN A 2 -14.98 -29.65 6.43
CA ASN A 2 -13.63 -30.12 6.10
C ASN A 2 -12.55 -29.20 6.70
N ALA A 3 -11.29 -29.65 6.70
CA ALA A 3 -10.17 -28.90 7.26
C ALA A 3 -10.00 -27.50 6.63
N ALA A 4 -10.35 -27.33 5.35
CA ALA A 4 -10.27 -26.06 4.64
C ALA A 4 -11.36 -25.06 5.08
N GLU A 5 -12.60 -25.52 5.29
CA GLU A 5 -13.69 -24.71 5.84
C GLU A 5 -13.41 -24.28 7.29
N TYR A 6 -12.80 -25.14 8.09
CA TYR A 6 -12.43 -24.82 9.47
C TYR A 6 -11.28 -23.81 9.53
N ALA A 7 -10.26 -23.98 8.67
CA ALA A 7 -9.16 -23.01 8.52
C ALA A 7 -9.68 -21.64 8.05
N GLY A 8 -10.60 -21.60 7.08
CA GLY A 8 -11.21 -20.35 6.60
C GLY A 8 -12.04 -19.63 7.68
N LYS A 9 -12.79 -20.37 8.51
CA LYS A 9 -13.55 -19.79 9.63
C LYS A 9 -12.65 -19.25 10.75
N LEU A 10 -11.58 -19.96 11.09
CA LEU A 10 -10.61 -19.50 12.08
C LEU A 10 -9.81 -18.30 11.58
N ALA A 11 -9.38 -18.30 10.33
CA ALA A 11 -8.73 -17.15 9.69
C ALA A 11 -9.66 -15.93 9.71
N GLY A 12 -10.94 -16.09 9.34
CA GLY A 12 -11.92 -15.00 9.38
C GLY A 12 -12.25 -14.49 10.80
N ALA A 13 -12.17 -15.35 11.82
CA ALA A 13 -12.32 -14.93 13.22
C ALA A 13 -11.08 -14.16 13.73
N LEU A 14 -9.86 -14.67 13.46
CA LEU A 14 -8.62 -13.95 13.77
C LEU A 14 -8.56 -12.59 13.05
N LEU A 15 -8.93 -12.53 11.77
CA LEU A 15 -8.97 -11.29 10.99
C LEU A 15 -9.87 -10.22 11.63
N ARG A 16 -11.01 -10.65 12.20
CA ARG A 16 -11.94 -9.77 12.93
C ARG A 16 -11.34 -9.25 14.23
N THR A 17 -10.77 -10.14 15.06
CA THR A 17 -10.16 -9.75 16.35
C THR A 17 -8.90 -8.90 16.17
N MET A 18 -8.14 -9.12 15.09
CA MET A 18 -6.96 -8.33 14.73
C MET A 18 -7.33 -6.96 14.16
N LYS A 19 -8.34 -6.89 13.29
CA LYS A 19 -8.94 -5.61 12.86
C LYS A 19 -9.42 -4.84 14.08
N GLU A 20 -10.14 -5.48 14.99
CA GLU A 20 -10.55 -4.87 16.26
C GLU A 20 -9.35 -4.39 17.08
N THR A 21 -8.31 -5.19 17.27
CA THR A 21 -7.12 -4.79 18.04
C THR A 21 -6.37 -3.61 17.40
N TYR A 22 -6.20 -3.62 16.08
CA TYR A 22 -5.62 -2.50 15.33
C TYR A 22 -6.49 -1.23 15.42
N PHE A 23 -7.80 -1.35 15.19
CA PHE A 23 -8.74 -0.23 15.27
C PHE A 23 -8.79 0.35 16.68
N GLN A 24 -8.83 -0.49 17.71
CA GLN A 24 -8.79 -0.07 19.12
C GLN A 24 -7.48 0.68 19.42
N ARG A 25 -6.32 0.13 19.01
CA ARG A 25 -5.02 0.81 19.22
C ARG A 25 -4.90 2.13 18.44
N ARG A 26 -5.47 2.23 17.23
CA ARG A 26 -5.47 3.46 16.45
C ARG A 26 -6.44 4.52 16.99
N GLN A 27 -7.56 4.11 17.59
CA GLN A 27 -8.49 5.03 18.28
C GLN A 27 -7.87 5.65 19.55
N LEU A 28 -6.92 4.95 20.19
CA LEU A 28 -6.19 5.45 21.36
C LEU A 28 -5.09 6.47 21.02
N LEU A 29 -4.71 6.59 19.74
CA LEU A 29 -3.82 7.66 19.30
C LEU A 29 -4.64 8.97 19.25
N PRO A 30 -4.10 10.11 19.74
CA PRO A 30 -4.81 11.37 19.69
C PRO A 30 -5.20 11.70 18.24
N PRO A 31 -6.41 12.24 17.99
CA PRO A 31 -6.80 12.64 16.65
C PRO A 31 -5.79 13.65 16.13
N ASN A 32 -5.13 13.30 15.03
CA ASN A 32 -4.22 14.23 14.37
C ASN A 32 -5.09 15.36 13.80
N LYS A 33 -4.85 16.61 14.22
CA LYS A 33 -5.55 17.78 13.69
C LYS A 33 -5.27 17.82 12.18
N ALA A 34 -6.25 17.40 11.37
CA ALA A 34 -6.22 17.60 9.94
C ALA A 34 -6.17 19.11 9.68
N GLN A 35 -4.97 19.63 9.40
CA GLN A 35 -4.84 20.99 8.91
C GLN A 35 -5.37 20.98 7.47
N LEU A 36 -6.48 21.69 7.25
CA LEU A 36 -6.92 22.05 5.91
C LEU A 36 -5.79 22.84 5.25
N ILE A 37 -5.07 22.20 4.33
CA ILE A 37 -4.12 22.88 3.47
C ILE A 37 -4.93 23.57 2.38
N THR A 38 -5.23 24.85 2.56
CA THR A 38 -5.70 25.71 1.47
C THR A 38 -4.47 26.12 0.65
N HIS A 39 -4.33 25.60 -0.57
CA HIS A 39 -3.33 26.11 -1.53
C HIS A 39 -4.03 26.90 -2.63
N THR A 40 -3.64 28.16 -2.77
CA THR A 40 -3.90 29.01 -3.93
C THR A 40 -2.96 28.60 -5.07
N PRO A 41 -3.42 28.54 -6.33
CA PRO A 41 -2.54 28.22 -7.45
C PRO A 41 -1.77 29.47 -7.89
N ASN A 42 -0.46 29.31 -8.11
CA ASN A 42 0.37 30.29 -8.79
C ASN A 42 0.51 29.85 -10.26
N LEU A 43 0.11 30.72 -11.18
CA LEU A 43 0.17 30.48 -12.62
C LEU A 43 1.58 30.78 -13.14
N SER A 44 2.21 29.78 -13.76
CA SER A 44 3.34 29.98 -14.66
C SER A 44 3.16 29.10 -15.89
N MET A 45 3.14 29.74 -17.06
CA MET A 45 3.07 29.11 -18.39
C MET A 45 4.45 28.57 -18.79
N GLY A 46 4.49 27.36 -19.35
CA GLY A 46 5.61 26.94 -20.21
C GLY A 46 5.95 25.45 -20.18
N LEU A 47 5.95 24.85 -21.38
CA LEU A 47 6.38 23.51 -21.77
C LEU A 47 5.44 22.37 -21.35
N THR A 48 4.93 21.67 -22.36
CA THR A 48 4.09 20.47 -22.27
C THR A 48 4.86 19.34 -21.58
N ARG A 49 4.95 19.39 -20.25
CA ARG A 49 5.41 18.25 -19.45
C ARG A 49 4.42 17.12 -19.66
N LEU A 50 4.93 15.92 -19.95
CA LEU A 50 4.17 14.68 -19.78
C LEU A 50 3.42 14.75 -18.44
N PRO A 51 2.16 14.32 -18.36
CA PRO A 51 1.39 14.38 -17.13
C PRO A 51 2.08 13.50 -16.09
N THR A 52 3.00 14.05 -15.31
CA THR A 52 3.56 13.32 -14.18
C THR A 52 2.42 13.18 -13.18
N PRO A 53 2.34 12.05 -12.46
CA PRO A 53 1.46 11.98 -11.30
C PRO A 53 2.00 12.80 -10.14
N GLY A 54 2.98 13.70 -10.39
CA GLY A 54 3.68 14.53 -9.42
C GLY A 54 2.73 15.12 -8.38
N PRO A 55 1.66 15.83 -8.76
CA PRO A 55 0.75 16.41 -7.76
C PRO A 55 0.03 15.37 -6.89
N ILE A 56 -0.49 14.29 -7.50
CA ILE A 56 -1.20 13.22 -6.77
C ILE A 56 -0.23 12.46 -5.87
N LEU A 57 0.93 12.08 -6.39
CA LEU A 57 1.95 11.35 -5.66
C LEU A 57 2.52 12.21 -4.52
N GLU A 58 2.77 13.49 -4.76
CA GLU A 58 3.22 14.45 -3.74
C GLU A 58 2.17 14.58 -2.63
N GLU A 59 0.89 14.74 -2.97
CA GLU A 59 -0.22 14.76 -2.00
C GLU A 59 -0.24 13.48 -1.17
N LEU A 60 -0.23 12.30 -1.82
CA LEU A 60 -0.28 11.01 -1.15
C LEU A 60 0.98 10.70 -0.34
N CYS A 61 2.15 11.22 -0.73
CA CYS A 61 3.40 11.11 0.00
C CYS A 61 3.46 11.99 1.24
N ALA A 62 2.86 13.19 1.16
CA ALA A 62 2.89 14.20 2.22
C ALA A 62 1.65 14.12 3.14
N ARG A 63 0.70 13.22 2.83
CA ARG A 63 -0.56 13.10 3.55
C ARG A 63 -0.37 12.93 5.05
N LYS A 64 -1.31 13.52 5.80
CA LYS A 64 -1.46 13.33 7.25
C LYS A 64 -2.91 12.92 7.53
N PRO A 65 -3.16 11.85 8.31
CA PRO A 65 -2.18 10.96 8.93
C PRO A 65 -1.44 10.06 7.91
N LEU A 66 -0.37 9.40 8.37
CA LEU A 66 0.33 8.38 7.60
C LEU A 66 -0.66 7.27 7.13
N PRO A 67 -0.35 6.60 6.00
CA PRO A 67 -1.13 5.45 5.55
C PRO A 67 -1.28 4.40 6.65
N PRO A 68 -2.51 4.09 7.09
CA PRO A 68 -2.75 3.00 8.02
C PRO A 68 -2.19 1.70 7.49
N LEU A 69 -1.68 0.86 8.41
CA LEU A 69 -1.28 -0.51 8.10
C LEU A 69 -2.41 -1.26 7.39
N CYS A 70 -3.59 -1.26 8.00
CA CYS A 70 -4.81 -1.85 7.44
C CYS A 70 -5.93 -0.80 7.34
N PRO A 71 -6.09 -0.09 6.20
CA PRO A 71 -7.14 0.91 6.03
C PRO A 71 -8.56 0.32 6.08
N ALA A 72 -9.47 1.01 6.77
CA ALA A 72 -10.91 0.72 6.72
C ALA A 72 -11.59 1.29 5.47
N GLN A 73 -11.04 2.38 4.93
CA GLN A 73 -11.64 3.17 3.86
C GLN A 73 -10.55 3.79 2.99
N VAL A 74 -10.94 4.13 1.76
CA VAL A 74 -10.14 4.96 0.84
C VAL A 74 -9.86 6.32 1.51
N TYR A 75 -8.62 6.81 1.37
CA TYR A 75 -8.17 8.07 1.96
C TYR A 75 -8.85 9.26 1.32
N ASN A 76 -8.80 9.36 -0.02
CA ASN A 76 -9.46 10.40 -0.79
C ASN A 76 -10.20 9.77 -1.98
N ARG A 77 -11.54 9.70 -1.89
CA ARG A 77 -12.37 9.09 -2.93
C ARG A 77 -12.30 9.82 -4.27
N ASP A 78 -12.08 11.14 -4.25
CA ASP A 78 -11.97 11.95 -5.46
C ASP A 78 -10.71 11.64 -6.27
N LEU A 79 -9.68 11.07 -5.63
CA LEU A 79 -8.47 10.63 -6.32
C LEU A 79 -8.68 9.32 -7.09
N THR A 80 -9.64 8.48 -6.71
CA THR A 80 -9.84 7.14 -7.32
C THR A 80 -10.03 7.25 -8.83
N ALA A 81 -11.03 8.02 -9.27
CA ALA A 81 -11.32 8.22 -10.68
C ALA A 81 -10.18 8.98 -11.41
N LYS A 82 -9.51 9.90 -10.71
CA LYS A 82 -8.37 10.65 -11.27
C LYS A 82 -7.18 9.72 -11.54
N ILE A 83 -6.86 8.83 -10.60
CA ILE A 83 -5.80 7.82 -10.74
C ILE A 83 -6.13 6.85 -11.88
N ASP A 84 -7.37 6.37 -11.95
CA ASP A 84 -7.81 5.47 -13.02
C ASP A 84 -7.69 6.10 -14.41
N ALA A 85 -7.97 7.41 -14.52
CA ALA A 85 -7.88 8.16 -15.78
C ALA A 85 -6.45 8.50 -16.21
N LEU A 86 -5.43 8.31 -15.36
CA LEU A 86 -4.05 8.59 -15.74
C LEU A 86 -3.61 7.66 -16.90
N PRO A 87 -2.83 8.14 -17.87
CA PRO A 87 -2.34 7.32 -18.98
C PRO A 87 -1.10 6.51 -18.59
N PHE A 88 -1.12 5.84 -17.43
CA PHE A 88 -0.01 5.05 -16.92
C PHE A 88 -0.29 3.55 -16.88
N HIS A 89 0.79 2.76 -16.89
CA HIS A 89 0.74 1.32 -16.69
C HIS A 89 0.05 0.94 -15.36
N ALA A 90 -0.57 -0.24 -15.32
CA ALA A 90 -1.32 -0.72 -14.16
C ALA A 90 -0.47 -0.79 -12.88
N ASN A 91 0.83 -1.14 -12.97
CA ASN A 91 1.75 -1.10 -11.82
C ASN A 91 1.87 0.29 -11.18
N VAL A 92 1.86 1.35 -11.99
CA VAL A 92 1.90 2.72 -11.50
C VAL A 92 0.56 3.08 -10.85
N LYS A 93 -0.56 2.76 -11.51
CA LYS A 93 -1.90 3.03 -10.95
C LYS A 93 -2.14 2.28 -9.64
N ALA A 94 -1.71 1.03 -9.53
CA ALA A 94 -1.86 0.21 -8.33
C ALA A 94 -1.10 0.81 -7.14
N GLY A 95 0.13 1.28 -7.35
CA GLY A 95 0.88 1.99 -6.31
C GLY A 95 0.17 3.26 -5.82
N LEU A 96 -0.36 4.06 -6.75
CA LEU A 96 -1.15 5.26 -6.39
C LEU A 96 -2.42 4.91 -5.61
N HIS A 97 -3.16 3.88 -6.04
CA HIS A 97 -4.36 3.41 -5.32
C HIS A 97 -4.03 2.89 -3.92
N LEU A 98 -2.95 2.10 -3.76
CA LEU A 98 -2.46 1.69 -2.45
C LEU A 98 -2.10 2.89 -1.58
N MET A 99 -1.37 3.88 -2.11
CA MET A 99 -1.04 5.10 -1.36
C MET A 99 -2.28 5.94 -1.02
N ASN A 100 -3.38 5.77 -1.76
CA ASN A 100 -4.71 6.31 -1.48
C ASN A 100 -5.59 5.40 -0.60
N ASP A 101 -5.02 4.36 0.01
CA ASP A 101 -5.71 3.35 0.83
C ASP A 101 -6.77 2.51 0.09
N ASP A 102 -6.84 2.59 -1.25
CA ASP A 102 -7.73 1.80 -2.08
C ASP A 102 -7.08 0.47 -2.49
N TRP A 103 -6.90 -0.41 -1.50
CA TRP A 103 -6.28 -1.71 -1.72
C TRP A 103 -7.11 -2.60 -2.67
N LYS A 104 -8.44 -2.44 -2.72
CA LYS A 104 -9.31 -3.22 -3.61
C LYS A 104 -9.03 -2.88 -5.06
N ARG A 105 -9.04 -1.58 -5.38
CA ARG A 105 -8.75 -1.14 -6.74
C ARG A 105 -7.32 -1.49 -7.17
N ALA A 106 -6.37 -1.40 -6.25
CA ALA A 106 -5.00 -1.85 -6.50
C ALA A 106 -4.92 -3.35 -6.76
N HIS A 107 -5.63 -4.20 -6.00
CA HIS A 107 -5.74 -5.64 -6.23
C HIS A 107 -6.21 -5.93 -7.66
N ASP A 108 -7.35 -5.36 -8.07
CA ASP A 108 -7.96 -5.58 -9.39
C ASP A 108 -7.01 -5.22 -10.54
N LEU A 109 -6.13 -4.24 -10.33
CA LEU A 109 -5.16 -3.80 -11.34
C LEU A 109 -3.95 -4.74 -11.48
N VAL A 110 -3.50 -5.35 -10.38
CA VAL A 110 -2.27 -6.17 -10.38
C VAL A 110 -2.54 -7.66 -10.52
N GLU A 111 -3.73 -8.14 -10.14
CA GLU A 111 -4.15 -9.53 -10.30
C GLU A 111 -3.93 -10.07 -11.73
N PRO A 112 -4.31 -9.37 -12.82
CA PRO A 112 -4.11 -9.89 -14.17
C PRO A 112 -2.67 -9.80 -14.69
N LEU A 113 -1.72 -9.27 -13.90
CA LEU A 113 -0.34 -9.02 -14.34
C LEU A 113 0.66 -10.13 -13.94
N ASP A 114 0.24 -11.15 -13.19
CA ASP A 114 1.11 -12.30 -12.84
C ASP A 114 1.66 -12.95 -14.15
N PRO A 115 2.98 -13.18 -14.30
CA PRO A 115 4.03 -13.19 -13.26
C PRO A 115 4.93 -11.95 -13.14
N ASP A 116 4.45 -10.77 -13.50
CA ASP A 116 5.21 -9.51 -13.32
C ASP A 116 5.63 -9.31 -11.85
N GLN A 117 6.93 -9.15 -11.62
CA GLN A 117 7.49 -9.13 -10.26
C GLN A 117 7.15 -7.85 -9.49
N THR A 118 6.94 -6.74 -10.19
CA THR A 118 6.50 -5.47 -9.59
C THR A 118 5.04 -5.59 -9.15
N ALA A 119 4.18 -6.15 -10.01
CA ALA A 119 2.78 -6.42 -9.73
C ALA A 119 2.63 -7.38 -8.55
N ASN A 120 3.40 -8.48 -8.53
CA ASN A 120 3.40 -9.43 -7.42
C ASN A 120 3.85 -8.79 -6.10
N TYR A 121 4.79 -7.83 -6.16
CA TYR A 121 5.17 -7.05 -4.97
C TYR A 121 4.03 -6.13 -4.50
N TRP A 122 3.36 -5.41 -5.41
CA TRP A 122 2.14 -4.67 -5.04
C TRP A 122 1.06 -5.59 -4.45
N HIS A 123 0.86 -6.77 -5.02
CA HIS A 123 -0.09 -7.78 -4.55
C HIS A 123 0.22 -8.24 -3.11
N ALA A 124 1.49 -8.45 -2.79
CA ALA A 124 1.90 -8.78 -1.42
C ALA A 124 1.57 -7.65 -0.43
N ILE A 125 1.77 -6.38 -0.83
CA ILE A 125 1.42 -5.21 -0.02
C ILE A 125 -0.11 -5.10 0.11
N VAL A 126 -0.87 -5.29 -0.97
CA VAL A 126 -2.34 -5.32 -0.98
C VAL A 126 -2.86 -6.23 0.12
N HIS A 127 -2.45 -7.50 0.16
CA HIS A 127 -2.96 -8.44 1.17
C HIS A 127 -2.54 -8.07 2.59
N ARG A 128 -1.34 -7.49 2.78
CA ARG A 128 -0.94 -6.96 4.10
C ARG A 128 -1.88 -5.84 4.55
N ARG A 129 -2.30 -4.98 3.62
CA ARG A 129 -3.20 -3.86 3.91
C ARG A 129 -4.66 -4.27 4.03
N GLU A 130 -5.08 -5.34 3.35
CA GLU A 130 -6.38 -5.97 3.51
C GLU A 130 -6.55 -6.64 4.89
N GLY A 131 -5.42 -7.11 5.44
CA GLY A 131 -5.34 -7.91 6.67
C GLY A 131 -5.13 -9.41 6.42
N ASP A 132 -5.02 -9.85 5.16
CA ASP A 132 -4.67 -11.23 4.80
C ASP A 132 -3.14 -11.44 4.87
N PHE A 133 -2.64 -11.49 6.10
CA PHE A 133 -1.20 -11.60 6.37
C PHE A 133 -0.59 -12.90 5.87
N TRP A 134 -1.36 -13.99 5.88
CA TRP A 134 -0.87 -15.28 5.39
C TRP A 134 -0.60 -15.22 3.89
N ASN A 135 -1.53 -14.67 3.11
CA ASN A 135 -1.39 -14.57 1.67
C ASN A 135 -0.32 -13.54 1.28
N SER A 136 -0.23 -12.43 2.00
CA SER A 136 0.90 -11.50 1.87
C SER A 136 2.26 -12.20 2.03
N LYS A 137 2.42 -13.01 3.08
CA LYS A 137 3.64 -13.82 3.30
C LYS A 137 3.87 -14.84 2.19
N TRP A 138 2.81 -15.43 1.63
CA TRP A 138 2.92 -16.35 0.50
C TRP A 138 3.49 -15.68 -0.74
N TRP A 139 3.01 -14.49 -1.10
CA TRP A 139 3.57 -13.72 -2.21
C TRP A 139 5.02 -13.32 -1.96
N PHE A 140 5.36 -12.84 -0.75
CA PHE A 140 6.74 -12.50 -0.39
C PHE A 140 7.73 -13.67 -0.45
N ARG A 141 7.28 -14.92 -0.45
CA ARG A 141 8.16 -16.07 -0.69
C ARG A 141 8.55 -16.25 -2.15
N LYS A 142 7.74 -15.71 -3.07
CA LYS A 142 7.87 -15.92 -4.52
C LYS A 142 8.49 -14.75 -5.26
N ILE A 143 8.36 -13.54 -4.71
CA ILE A 143 8.86 -12.33 -5.36
C ILE A 143 10.39 -12.35 -5.45
N GLN A 144 10.90 -12.09 -6.65
CA GLN A 144 12.28 -11.81 -6.96
C GLN A 144 12.35 -10.39 -7.53
N HIS A 145 12.51 -9.41 -6.65
CA HIS A 145 12.49 -8.00 -7.02
C HIS A 145 13.69 -7.26 -6.41
N PRO A 146 14.42 -6.42 -7.16
CA PRO A 146 15.66 -5.78 -6.70
C PRO A 146 15.47 -4.94 -5.42
N LEU A 147 14.30 -4.30 -5.27
CA LEU A 147 14.00 -3.51 -4.07
C LEU A 147 13.82 -4.31 -2.78
N LEU A 148 13.60 -5.63 -2.83
CA LEU A 148 13.46 -6.40 -1.60
C LEU A 148 14.71 -6.28 -0.73
N LYS A 149 15.90 -6.33 -1.34
CA LYS A 149 17.17 -6.16 -0.61
C LYS A 149 17.32 -4.75 -0.04
N THR A 150 16.90 -3.72 -0.78
CA THR A 150 16.93 -2.33 -0.31
C THR A 150 16.02 -2.11 0.90
N VAL A 151 14.83 -2.71 0.90
CA VAL A 151 13.82 -2.50 1.95
C VAL A 151 14.02 -3.41 3.17
N TYR A 152 14.52 -4.63 2.95
CA TYR A 152 14.54 -5.69 3.96
C TYR A 152 15.94 -6.26 4.28
N GLY A 153 16.99 -5.81 3.58
CA GLY A 153 18.36 -6.27 3.79
C GLY A 153 18.68 -7.60 3.10
N ASN A 154 19.75 -8.26 3.56
CA ASN A 154 20.32 -9.43 2.86
C ASN A 154 19.39 -10.65 2.82
N ASP A 155 18.60 -10.88 3.87
CA ASP A 155 17.60 -11.96 3.90
C ASP A 155 16.22 -11.41 3.52
N SER A 156 16.13 -10.89 2.30
CA SER A 156 15.09 -9.94 1.92
C SER A 156 13.67 -10.51 2.01
N ASN A 157 13.46 -11.76 1.57
CA ASN A 157 12.14 -12.40 1.57
C ASN A 157 11.72 -12.81 2.99
N ARG A 158 12.66 -13.20 3.87
CA ARG A 158 12.34 -13.43 5.28
C ARG A 158 12.12 -12.12 6.03
N GLY A 159 12.90 -11.08 5.73
CA GLY A 159 12.71 -9.74 6.28
C GLY A 159 11.36 -9.15 5.92
N ALA A 160 10.87 -9.38 4.70
CA ALA A 160 9.52 -9.00 4.29
C ALA A 160 8.44 -9.74 5.07
N GLN A 161 8.57 -11.07 5.21
CA GLN A 161 7.64 -11.87 6.04
C GLN A 161 7.65 -11.43 7.51
N ALA A 162 8.83 -11.15 8.08
CA ALA A 162 8.96 -10.65 9.45
C ALA A 162 8.34 -9.26 9.63
N PHE A 163 8.33 -8.42 8.58
CA PHE A 163 7.60 -7.15 8.60
C PHE A 163 6.09 -7.37 8.58
N VAL A 164 5.58 -8.32 7.80
CA VAL A 164 4.17 -8.74 7.85
C VAL A 164 3.79 -9.20 9.26
N ASP A 165 4.63 -10.01 9.91
CA ASP A 165 4.39 -10.49 11.29
C ASP A 165 4.37 -9.36 12.33
N GLN A 166 5.15 -8.29 12.12
CA GLN A 166 5.12 -7.10 12.98
C GLN A 166 3.83 -6.30 12.78
N VAL A 167 3.38 -6.16 11.53
CA VAL A 167 2.10 -5.52 11.19
C VAL A 167 0.93 -6.30 11.80
N GLU A 168 0.92 -7.63 11.67
CA GLU A 168 -0.09 -8.52 12.22
C GLU A 168 -0.22 -8.38 13.76
N ARG A 169 0.90 -8.21 14.47
CA ARG A 169 0.93 -7.98 15.93
C ARG A 169 0.57 -6.54 16.34
N GLY A 170 0.68 -5.59 15.42
CA GLY A 170 0.44 -4.16 15.69
C GLY A 170 1.48 -3.54 16.63
N ASP A 171 2.74 -3.96 16.53
CA ASP A 171 3.84 -3.47 17.37
C ASP A 171 4.31 -2.09 16.87
N SER A 172 4.43 -1.08 17.73
CA SER A 172 4.95 0.25 17.35
C SER A 172 4.32 0.85 16.08
N VAL A 173 2.98 0.91 16.03
CA VAL A 173 2.17 1.23 14.83
C VAL A 173 2.74 2.37 13.98
N THR A 174 3.07 3.54 14.56
CA THR A 174 3.61 4.68 13.80
C THR A 174 4.88 4.33 13.02
N ARG A 175 5.83 3.61 13.64
CA ARG A 175 7.08 3.19 12.99
C ARG A 175 6.82 2.23 11.83
N LEU A 176 5.84 1.34 11.98
CA LEU A 176 5.47 0.42 10.91
C LEU A 176 4.77 1.16 9.76
N GLU A 177 3.94 2.16 10.05
CA GLU A 177 3.28 3.01 9.05
C GLU A 177 4.30 3.84 8.26
N GLU A 178 5.34 4.36 8.93
CA GLU A 178 6.48 5.03 8.28
C GLU A 178 7.25 4.06 7.37
N LYS A 179 7.58 2.85 7.86
CA LYS A 179 8.27 1.85 7.06
C LYS A 179 7.44 1.43 5.84
N GLN A 180 6.13 1.24 6.00
CA GLN A 180 5.22 0.90 4.91
C GLN A 180 5.14 2.02 3.88
N LEU A 181 5.01 3.28 4.30
CA LEU A 181 5.02 4.42 3.38
C LEU A 181 6.35 4.48 2.61
N ASN A 182 7.48 4.31 3.29
CA ASN A 182 8.79 4.30 2.64
C ASN A 182 8.95 3.14 1.63
N GLU A 183 8.49 1.94 1.97
CA GLU A 183 8.46 0.79 1.04
C GLU A 183 7.62 1.11 -0.20
N MET A 184 6.39 1.60 -0.02
CA MET A 184 5.51 1.95 -1.14
C MET A 184 6.12 3.06 -2.00
N ARG A 185 6.75 4.07 -1.40
CA ARG A 185 7.44 5.14 -2.16
C ARG A 185 8.57 4.60 -3.02
N LEU A 186 9.43 3.75 -2.47
CA LEU A 186 10.55 3.17 -3.22
C LEU A 186 10.06 2.29 -4.38
N LEU A 187 9.03 1.49 -4.15
CA LEU A 187 8.43 0.66 -5.19
C LEU A 187 7.71 1.50 -6.25
N MET A 188 7.11 2.62 -5.85
CA MET A 188 6.52 3.60 -6.76
C MET A 188 7.58 4.25 -7.66
N ASP A 189 8.70 4.68 -7.08
CA ASP A 189 9.83 5.27 -7.83
C ASP A 189 10.41 4.28 -8.84
N TYR A 190 10.50 3.00 -8.47
CA TYR A 190 10.90 1.94 -9.39
C TYR A 190 9.87 1.73 -10.50
N ALA A 191 8.58 1.61 -10.14
CA ALA A 191 7.51 1.44 -11.11
C ALA A 191 7.42 2.59 -12.12
N PHE A 192 7.71 3.83 -11.69
CA PHE A 192 7.81 4.96 -12.63
C PHE A 192 8.95 4.80 -13.61
N LYS A 193 10.14 4.43 -13.14
CA LYS A 193 11.30 4.30 -14.02
C LYS A 193 11.13 3.19 -15.05
N GLU A 194 10.53 2.08 -14.66
CA GLU A 194 10.37 0.90 -15.51
C GLU A 194 9.14 0.97 -16.43
N TYR A 195 8.01 1.55 -15.97
CA TYR A 195 6.72 1.43 -16.66
C TYR A 195 6.09 2.78 -17.07
N ALA A 196 6.78 3.91 -16.93
CA ALA A 196 6.28 5.22 -17.40
C ALA A 196 6.67 5.56 -18.85
N GLN A 197 7.15 4.59 -19.62
CA GLN A 197 7.43 4.72 -21.06
C GLN A 197 6.16 4.50 -21.89
#